data_AF-A0A9E7R825-F1
#
_entry.id   AF-A0A9E7R825-F1
#
_cell.length_a   1.000
_cell.length_b   1.000
_cell.length_c   1.000
_cell.angle_alpha   90.00
_cell.angle_beta   90.00
_cell.angle_gamma   90.00
#
_symmetry.space_group_name_H-M   'P 1'
#
loop_
_entity.id
_entity.type
_entity.pdbx_description
1 polymer ?
#
loop_
_entity_poly.entity_id
_entity_poly.type
_entity_poly.pdbx_seq_one_letter_code
_entity_poly.pdbx_strand_id
1 'polypeptide(L)'
;MSRNNTKHVQTELKEDEYERFLEFAREHGLSLKEASHEALIEWVERQQRADPNDRAFTVLDELDADALPESAETDAREEDDLTGEWHGSEESFTLADDPPGQS
;
A
#
# COMPACT_ATOMS: atom_id res chain seq x y z
N MET A 1 16.11 22.31 24.68
CA MET A 1 16.91 21.07 24.87
C MET A 1 16.05 19.89 24.45
N SER A 2 16.31 19.27 23.30
CA SER A 2 15.60 18.05 22.89
C SER A 2 16.00 16.89 23.80
N ARG A 3 15.02 16.24 24.43
CA ARG A 3 15.24 14.99 25.16
C ARG A 3 15.41 13.87 24.15
N ASN A 4 16.54 13.17 24.19
CA ASN A 4 16.68 11.89 23.47
C ASN A 4 15.68 10.90 24.06
N ASN A 5 14.68 10.52 23.26
CA ASN A 5 13.61 9.60 23.66
C ASN A 5 13.92 8.15 23.21
N THR A 6 15.18 7.73 23.29
CA THR A 6 15.58 6.35 22.99
C THR A 6 15.08 5.43 24.11
N LYS A 7 14.52 4.28 23.74
CA LYS A 7 14.14 3.22 24.68
C LYS A 7 15.18 2.11 24.64
N HIS A 8 15.41 1.47 25.79
CA HIS A 8 16.31 0.33 25.91
C HIS A 8 15.49 -0.94 26.09
N VAL A 9 15.80 -1.94 25.28
CA VAL A 9 15.21 -3.28 25.36
C VAL A 9 16.37 -4.26 25.59
N GLN A 10 16.22 -5.13 26.59
CA GLN A 10 17.17 -6.20 26.86
C GLN A 10 16.57 -7.51 26.34
N THR A 11 17.41 -8.33 25.72
CA THR A 11 17.04 -9.64 25.18
C THR A 11 18.04 -10.69 25.67
N GLU A 12 17.62 -11.94 25.66
CA GLU A 12 18.44 -13.09 26.03
C GLU A 12 18.64 -13.98 24.79
N LEU A 13 19.88 -14.39 24.57
CA LEU A 13 20.27 -15.34 23.54
C LEU A 13 20.98 -16.50 24.23
N LYS A 14 20.80 -17.72 23.72
CA LYS A 14 21.65 -18.84 24.15
C LYS A 14 23.09 -18.60 23.70
N GLU A 15 24.02 -19.31 24.32
CA GLU A 15 25.46 -19.16 24.03
C GLU A 15 25.77 -19.37 22.54
N ASP A 16 25.23 -20.41 21.93
CA ASP A 16 25.39 -20.73 20.51
C ASP A 16 24.76 -19.67 19.59
N GLU A 17 23.56 -19.19 19.95
CA GLU A 17 22.87 -18.12 19.21
C GLU A 17 23.66 -16.81 19.28
N TYR A 18 24.21 -16.49 20.46
CA TYR A 18 25.04 -15.31 20.68
C TYR A 18 26.35 -15.37 19.89
N GLU A 19 27.07 -16.49 19.93
CA GLU A 19 28.32 -16.67 19.19
C GLU A 19 28.11 -16.55 17.69
N ARG A 20 27.07 -17.21 17.15
CA ARG A 20 26.72 -17.11 15.72
C ARG A 20 26.38 -15.67 15.33
N PHE A 21 25.64 -14.96 16.18
CA PHE A 21 25.27 -13.57 15.91
C PHE A 21 26.46 -12.62 16.02
N LEU A 22 27.40 -12.89 16.93
CA LEU A 22 28.64 -12.15 17.07
C LEU A 22 29.56 -12.32 15.86
N GLU A 23 29.67 -13.54 15.33
CA GLU A 23 30.42 -13.81 14.10
C GLU A 23 29.80 -13.06 12.92
N PHE A 24 28.48 -13.17 12.73
CA PHE A 24 27.76 -12.42 11.71
C PHE A 24 28.01 -10.91 11.79
N ALA A 25 27.91 -10.30 12.98
CA ALA A 25 28.16 -8.88 13.15
C ALA A 25 29.61 -8.51 12.77
N ARG A 26 30.59 -9.34 13.14
CA ARG A 26 32.01 -9.12 12.81
C ARG A 26 32.29 -9.22 11.32
N GLU A 27 31.72 -10.20 10.63
CA GLU A 27 31.86 -10.37 9.17
C GLU A 27 31.32 -9.15 8.41
N HIS A 28 30.25 -8.55 8.94
CA HIS A 28 29.63 -7.37 8.37
C HIS A 28 30.25 -6.05 8.86
N GLY A 29 31.27 -6.08 9.73
CA GLY A 29 31.93 -4.89 10.27
C GLY A 29 31.06 -4.06 11.21
N LEU A 30 30.01 -4.65 11.78
CA LEU A 30 29.04 -4.00 12.66
C LEU A 30 29.32 -4.31 14.13
N SER A 31 28.96 -3.38 15.01
CA SER A 31 28.81 -3.73 16.43
C SER A 31 27.58 -4.61 16.64
N LEU A 32 27.56 -5.39 17.73
CA LEU A 32 26.42 -6.23 18.06
C LEU A 32 25.12 -5.43 18.20
N LYS A 33 25.21 -4.19 18.69
CA LYS A 33 24.07 -3.28 18.83
C LYS A 33 23.54 -2.82 17.47
N GLU A 34 24.41 -2.51 16.52
CA GLU A 34 24.02 -2.11 15.17
C GLU A 34 23.39 -3.27 14.43
N ALA A 35 24.04 -4.45 14.48
CA ALA A 35 23.47 -5.67 13.91
C ALA A 35 22.09 -6.00 14.54
N SER A 36 21.92 -5.86 15.86
CA SER A 36 20.61 -6.05 16.51
C SER A 36 19.58 -5.04 16.04
N HIS A 37 19.99 -3.78 15.83
CA HIS A 37 19.09 -2.73 15.39
C HIS A 37 18.59 -2.98 13.96
N GLU A 38 19.50 -3.31 13.04
CA GLU A 38 19.17 -3.62 11.66
C GLU A 38 18.31 -4.89 11.56
N ALA A 39 18.70 -5.97 12.25
CA ALA A 39 17.93 -7.21 12.25
C ALA A 39 16.50 -7.01 12.79
N LEU A 40 16.32 -6.19 13.82
CA LEU A 40 15.01 -5.89 14.38
C LEU A 40 14.13 -5.12 13.37
N ILE A 41 14.68 -4.08 12.73
CA ILE A 41 13.95 -3.30 11.71
C ILE A 41 13.56 -4.21 10.55
N GLU A 42 14.51 -4.98 10.03
CA GLU A 42 14.30 -5.85 8.89
C GLU A 42 13.29 -6.97 9.18
N TRP A 43 13.30 -7.51 10.40
CA TRP A 43 12.27 -8.44 10.85
C TRP A 43 10.89 -7.79 10.88
N VAL A 44 10.77 -6.59 11.48
CA VAL A 44 9.50 -5.85 11.58
C VAL A 44 8.95 -5.47 10.20
N GLU A 45 9.81 -5.04 9.27
CA GLU A 45 9.41 -4.74 7.88
C GLU A 45 8.95 -6.00 7.14
N ARG A 46 9.65 -7.12 7.33
CA ARG A 46 9.24 -8.40 6.74
C ARG A 46 7.89 -8.87 7.28
N GLN A 47 7.62 -8.72 8.57
CA GLN A 47 6.33 -9.10 9.17
C GLN A 47 5.19 -8.17 8.75
N GLN A 48 5.47 -6.89 8.46
CA GLN A 48 4.47 -5.94 8.01
C GLN A 48 4.18 -6.01 6.51
N ARG A 49 5.05 -6.68 5.73
CA ARG A 49 4.79 -6.88 4.30
C ARG A 49 3.49 -7.68 4.18
N ALA A 50 2.55 -7.14 3.41
CA ALA A 50 1.28 -7.80 3.12
C ALA A 50 1.56 -9.22 2.61
N ASP A 51 0.72 -10.18 3.00
CA ASP A 51 0.82 -11.53 2.48
C ASP A 51 0.72 -11.42 0.94
N PRO A 52 1.74 -11.86 0.19
CA PRO A 52 1.70 -11.78 -1.27
C PRO A 52 0.58 -12.62 -1.88
N ASN A 53 -0.04 -13.52 -1.12
CA ASN A 53 -1.22 -14.29 -1.50
C ASN A 53 -2.49 -13.83 -0.78
N ASP A 54 -2.47 -12.63 -0.18
CA ASP A 54 -3.65 -12.05 0.43
C ASP A 54 -4.72 -11.85 -0.66
N ARG A 55 -5.86 -12.51 -0.47
CA ARG A 55 -6.98 -12.47 -1.40
C ARG A 55 -7.50 -11.05 -1.64
N ALA A 56 -7.32 -10.11 -0.70
CA ALA A 56 -7.68 -8.71 -0.92
C ALA A 56 -6.84 -8.03 -2.00
N PHE A 57 -5.62 -8.55 -2.27
CA PHE A 57 -4.66 -7.98 -3.20
C PHE A 57 -4.39 -8.88 -4.43
N THR A 58 -4.79 -10.15 -4.43
CA THR A 58 -4.71 -11.06 -5.60
C THR A 58 -5.96 -11.08 -6.48
N VAL A 59 -7.05 -10.38 -6.11
CA VAL A 59 -8.31 -10.39 -6.90
C VAL A 59 -8.09 -9.97 -8.35
N LEU A 60 -7.20 -9.00 -8.59
CA LEU A 60 -6.93 -8.52 -9.95
C LEU A 60 -6.16 -9.56 -10.76
N ASP A 61 -5.14 -10.21 -10.18
CA ASP A 61 -4.43 -11.30 -10.84
C ASP A 61 -5.33 -12.52 -11.10
N GLU A 62 -6.25 -12.82 -10.18
CA GLU A 62 -7.29 -13.86 -10.38
C GLU A 62 -8.26 -13.45 -11.51
N LEU A 63 -8.69 -12.20 -11.56
CA LEU A 63 -9.60 -11.68 -12.58
C LEU A 63 -8.94 -11.57 -13.96
N ASP A 64 -7.65 -11.25 -14.03
CA ASP A 64 -6.86 -11.26 -15.27
C ASP A 64 -6.62 -12.71 -15.75
N ALA A 65 -6.41 -13.66 -14.83
CA ALA A 65 -6.30 -15.07 -15.18
C ALA A 65 -7.63 -15.67 -15.67
N ASP A 66 -8.74 -15.21 -15.10
CA ASP A 66 -10.11 -15.54 -15.51
C ASP A 66 -10.66 -14.58 -16.57
N ALA A 67 -9.82 -13.72 -17.16
CA ALA A 67 -10.26 -12.73 -18.14
C ALA A 67 -10.93 -13.41 -19.33
N LEU A 68 -12.18 -13.02 -19.57
CA LEU A 68 -12.91 -13.42 -20.76
C LEU A 68 -12.15 -12.92 -22.00
N PRO A 69 -12.22 -13.65 -23.13
CA PRO A 69 -11.54 -13.25 -24.35
C PRO A 69 -11.95 -11.82 -24.75
N GLU A 70 -11.06 -11.08 -25.42
CA GLU A 70 -11.28 -9.69 -25.86
C GLU A 70 -12.59 -9.52 -26.70
N SER A 71 -13.08 -10.62 -27.27
CA SER A 71 -14.34 -10.72 -28.00
C SER A 71 -15.56 -11.07 -27.13
N ALA A 72 -15.46 -10.98 -25.80
CA ALA A 72 -16.57 -11.22 -24.90
C ALA A 72 -17.64 -10.15 -25.13
N GLU A 73 -18.81 -10.57 -25.57
CA GLU A 73 -19.94 -9.68 -25.79
C GLU A 73 -20.34 -9.07 -24.44
N THR A 74 -20.20 -7.75 -24.34
CA THR A 74 -20.69 -6.98 -23.20
C THR A 74 -21.98 -6.27 -23.63
N ASP A 75 -22.93 -6.12 -22.72
CA ASP A 75 -24.11 -5.26 -22.93
C ASP A 75 -23.73 -3.75 -22.98
N ALA A 76 -22.43 -3.42 -23.05
CA ALA A 76 -21.99 -2.04 -23.23
C ALA A 76 -22.38 -1.58 -24.63
N ARG A 77 -23.16 -0.49 -24.69
CA ARG A 77 -23.54 0.16 -25.94
C ARG A 77 -22.31 0.85 -26.55
N GLU A 78 -22.19 0.79 -27.87
CA GLU A 78 -21.14 1.52 -28.59
C GLU A 78 -21.38 3.04 -28.53
N GLU A 79 -20.32 3.85 -28.62
CA GLU A 79 -20.43 5.32 -28.59
C GLU A 79 -21.42 5.85 -29.63
N ASP A 80 -21.48 5.23 -30.81
CA ASP A 80 -22.39 5.62 -31.88
C ASP A 80 -23.87 5.44 -31.50
N ASP A 81 -24.18 4.50 -30.60
CA ASP A 81 -25.53 4.21 -30.10
C ASP A 81 -26.00 5.28 -29.08
N LEU A 82 -25.07 6.04 -28.49
CA LEU A 82 -25.38 7.11 -27.53
C LEU A 82 -25.82 8.42 -28.20
N THR A 83 -25.60 8.56 -29.51
CA THR A 83 -25.85 9.82 -30.24
C THR A 83 -27.29 9.98 -30.73
N GLY A 84 -28.04 8.88 -30.85
CA GLY A 84 -29.41 8.89 -31.38
C GLY A 84 -30.48 9.34 -30.39
N GLU A 85 -30.28 9.11 -29.09
CA GLU A 85 -31.26 9.42 -28.03
C GLU A 85 -30.96 10.72 -27.27
N TRP A 86 -29.83 11.38 -27.55
CA TRP A 86 -29.49 12.66 -26.95
C TRP A 86 -30.27 13.80 -27.62
N HIS A 87 -31.56 13.88 -27.33
CA HIS A 87 -32.32 15.10 -27.52
C HIS A 87 -31.85 16.11 -26.48
N GLY A 88 -30.79 16.85 -26.82
CA GLY A 88 -30.27 17.94 -26.02
C GLY A 88 -31.39 18.95 -25.74
N SER A 89 -32.09 18.77 -24.62
CA SER A 89 -32.88 19.81 -24.01
C SER A 89 -31.88 20.89 -23.63
N GLU A 90 -31.89 22.03 -24.32
CA GLU A 90 -31.22 23.24 -23.86
C GLU A 90 -31.95 23.73 -22.60
N GLU A 91 -31.84 22.98 -21.51
CA GLU A 91 -32.28 23.43 -20.19
C GLU A 91 -31.30 24.50 -19.75
N SER A 92 -31.70 25.76 -19.97
CA SER A 92 -31.02 26.93 -19.45
C SER A 92 -31.03 26.89 -17.93
N PHE A 93 -29.90 26.53 -17.33
CA PHE A 93 -29.64 26.67 -15.91
C PHE A 93 -29.42 28.16 -15.58
N THR A 94 -30.30 28.74 -14.78
CA THR A 94 -30.07 30.04 -14.14
C THR A 94 -29.34 29.82 -12.82
N LEU A 95 -28.09 30.27 -12.75
CA LEU A 95 -27.32 30.35 -11.50
C LEU A 95 -28.08 31.23 -10.51
N ALA A 96 -28.48 30.67 -9.37
CA ALA A 96 -29.14 31.42 -8.31
C ALA A 96 -28.19 32.51 -7.79
N ASP A 97 -28.71 33.73 -7.69
CA ASP A 97 -28.01 34.93 -7.20
C ASP A 97 -27.30 34.65 -5.86
N ASP A 98 -26.07 35.18 -5.75
CA ASP A 98 -25.21 35.12 -4.58
C ASP A 98 -25.94 35.71 -3.35
N PRO A 99 -25.93 35.06 -2.17
CA PRO A 99 -26.62 35.61 -1.01
C PRO A 99 -26.03 36.98 -0.64
N PRO A 100 -26.87 37.97 -0.29
CA PRO A 100 -26.40 39.31 -0.02
C PRO A 100 -25.41 39.29 1.15
N GLY A 101 -24.18 39.75 0.89
CA GLY A 101 -23.16 39.93 1.90
C GLY A 101 -23.70 40.76 3.06
N GLN A 102 -23.62 40.18 4.25
CA GLN A 102 -23.89 40.88 5.50
C GLN A 102 -22.93 42.07 5.63
N SER A 103 -23.49 43.29 5.63
CA SER A 103 -22.82 44.49 6.13
C SER A 103 -23.28 44.79 7.54
#